data_AF-A0A2P1P9G4-F1
#
_entry.id   AF-A0A2P1P9G4-F1
#
_cell.length_a   1.000
_cell.length_b   1.000
_cell.length_c   1.000
_cell.angle_alpha   90.00
_cell.angle_beta   90.00
_cell.angle_gamma   90.00
#
_symmetry.space_group_name_H-M   'P 1'
#
loop_
_entity.id
_entity.type
_entity.pdbx_description
1 polymer ?
#
loop_
_entity_poly.entity_id
_entity_poly.type
_entity_poly.pdbx_seq_one_letter_code
_entity_poly.pdbx_strand_id
1 'polypeptide(L)'
;MLEAIKKQNKPIALFVDEAHDLSTQTLVSLKRLMDLVYSNDCKLAVILAGHPKLSNDLKRPSMEEIGARSQIFYLNHWVENKLHYGSWLFEQCCSKDVTQDDIITTEAMELLIESLVTPLQINHYLSRSLEQGYTIGVKPITPDIIQSVLVPDLNSSTAELSRHGYNIQTLCEILNARPSEVRAYLQGQLNPNKAQDFTKEIHKLGIV
;
A
#
# COMPACT_ATOMS: atom_id res chain seq x y z
N MET A 1 -16.37 -3.76 -25.65
CA MET A 1 -15.41 -2.70 -25.25
C MET A 1 -14.84 -1.96 -26.45
N LEU A 2 -14.25 -2.64 -27.46
CA LEU A 2 -13.76 -1.98 -28.68
C LEU A 2 -14.81 -1.09 -29.38
N GLU A 3 -16.06 -1.56 -29.48
CA GLU A 3 -17.15 -0.76 -30.07
C GLU A 3 -17.44 0.52 -29.27
N ALA A 4 -17.34 0.46 -27.94
CA ALA A 4 -17.52 1.63 -27.09
C ALA A 4 -16.36 2.64 -27.28
N ILE A 5 -15.14 2.14 -27.46
CA ILE A 5 -13.95 2.95 -27.74
C ILE A 5 -14.10 3.65 -29.10
N LYS A 6 -14.47 2.89 -30.14
CA LYS A 6 -14.71 3.41 -31.50
C LYS A 6 -15.80 4.47 -31.52
N LYS A 7 -16.89 4.26 -30.77
CA LYS A 7 -18.01 5.20 -30.68
C LYS A 7 -17.62 6.53 -30.01
N GLN A 8 -16.72 6.51 -29.04
CA GLN A 8 -16.26 7.72 -28.37
C GLN A 8 -15.31 8.56 -29.23
N ASN A 9 -14.53 7.93 -30.13
CA ASN A 9 -13.51 8.58 -30.95
C ASN A 9 -12.59 9.53 -30.17
N LYS A 10 -12.22 9.12 -28.94
CA LYS A 10 -11.35 9.87 -28.03
C LYS A 10 -10.33 8.92 -27.41
N PRO A 11 -9.14 9.42 -26.98
CA PRO A 11 -8.23 8.64 -26.16
C PRO A 11 -8.91 8.22 -24.85
N ILE A 12 -8.77 6.94 -24.50
CA ILE A 12 -9.35 6.37 -23.27
C ILE A 12 -8.23 5.93 -22.33
N ALA A 13 -8.40 6.23 -21.05
CA ALA A 13 -7.57 5.73 -19.97
C ALA A 13 -8.39 4.76 -19.10
N LEU A 14 -7.94 3.53 -18.98
CA LEU A 14 -8.54 2.50 -18.12
C LEU A 14 -7.71 2.39 -16.84
N PHE A 15 -8.29 2.78 -15.71
CA PHE A 15 -7.69 2.58 -14.39
C PHE A 15 -8.18 1.26 -13.80
N VAL A 16 -7.25 0.43 -13.37
CA VAL A 16 -7.53 -0.80 -12.63
C VAL A 16 -6.86 -0.70 -11.28
N ASP A 17 -7.66 -0.54 -10.24
CA ASP A 17 -7.21 -0.56 -8.86
C ASP A 17 -7.08 -2.00 -8.36
N GLU A 18 -6.25 -2.19 -7.33
CA GLU A 18 -5.87 -3.49 -6.80
C GLU A 18 -5.37 -4.49 -7.86
N ALA A 19 -4.64 -3.96 -8.86
CA ALA A 19 -4.16 -4.73 -10.00
C ALA A 19 -3.18 -5.87 -9.62
N HIS A 20 -2.63 -5.84 -8.41
CA HIS A 20 -1.76 -6.87 -7.85
C HIS A 20 -2.48 -8.20 -7.53
N ASP A 21 -3.82 -8.20 -7.51
CA ASP A 21 -4.66 -9.38 -7.37
C ASP A 21 -5.15 -9.92 -8.72
N LEU A 22 -4.85 -9.25 -9.83
CA LEU A 22 -5.21 -9.73 -11.16
C LEU A 22 -4.44 -11.01 -11.49
N SER A 23 -5.16 -11.96 -12.08
CA SER A 23 -4.52 -13.14 -12.64
C SER A 23 -3.61 -12.77 -13.82
N THR A 24 -2.56 -13.55 -14.01
CA THR A 24 -1.69 -13.52 -15.19
C THR A 24 -2.49 -13.52 -16.49
N GLN A 25 -3.55 -14.34 -16.56
CA GLN A 25 -4.39 -14.44 -17.75
C GLN A 25 -5.16 -13.12 -18.02
N THR A 26 -5.54 -12.40 -16.97
CA THR A 26 -6.19 -11.09 -17.10
C THR A 26 -5.23 -10.06 -17.68
N LEU A 27 -3.99 -10.00 -17.20
CA LEU A 27 -2.95 -9.10 -17.72
C LEU A 27 -2.65 -9.38 -19.21
N VAL A 28 -2.54 -10.65 -19.59
CA VAL A 28 -2.38 -11.06 -21.00
C VAL A 28 -3.59 -10.60 -21.84
N SER A 29 -4.80 -10.73 -21.29
CA SER A 29 -6.02 -10.31 -21.99
C SER A 29 -6.09 -8.79 -22.16
N LEU A 30 -5.64 -8.01 -21.17
CA LEU A 30 -5.52 -6.55 -21.26
C LEU A 30 -4.51 -6.14 -22.33
N LYS A 31 -3.34 -6.80 -22.40
CA LYS A 31 -2.36 -6.57 -23.46
C LYS A 31 -2.96 -6.84 -24.84
N ARG A 32 -3.65 -7.97 -25.03
CA ARG A 32 -4.32 -8.31 -26.31
C ARG A 32 -5.38 -7.27 -26.70
N LEU A 33 -6.11 -6.74 -25.71
CA LEU A 33 -7.05 -5.66 -25.93
C LEU A 33 -6.35 -4.38 -26.40
N MET A 34 -5.23 -4.00 -25.79
CA MET A 34 -4.44 -2.83 -26.22
C MET A 34 -3.97 -2.98 -27.68
N ASP A 35 -3.44 -4.15 -28.05
CA ASP A 35 -3.00 -4.45 -29.43
C ASP A 35 -4.18 -4.33 -30.42
N LEU A 36 -5.36 -4.85 -30.04
CA LEU A 36 -6.58 -4.76 -30.85
C LEU A 36 -7.05 -3.32 -31.02
N VAL A 37 -7.01 -2.51 -29.96
CA VAL A 37 -7.40 -1.09 -30.02
C VAL A 37 -6.44 -0.31 -30.91
N TYR A 38 -5.13 -0.55 -30.75
CA TYR A 38 -4.09 0.13 -31.54
C TYR A 38 -4.18 -0.20 -33.05
N SER A 39 -4.42 -1.47 -33.40
CA SER A 39 -4.63 -1.91 -34.79
C SER A 39 -5.88 -1.32 -35.45
N ASN A 40 -6.80 -0.74 -34.68
CA ASN A 40 -8.00 -0.08 -35.16
C ASN A 40 -7.91 1.46 -35.11
N ASP A 41 -6.69 2.00 -35.08
CA ASP A 41 -6.39 3.45 -35.02
C ASP A 41 -7.07 4.18 -33.85
N CYS A 42 -7.29 3.45 -32.75
CA CYS A 42 -7.86 3.97 -31.51
C CYS A 42 -6.77 4.03 -30.42
N LYS A 43 -6.98 4.87 -29.40
CA LYS A 43 -6.01 5.06 -28.30
C LYS A 43 -6.57 4.56 -26.98
N LEU A 44 -5.88 3.60 -26.37
CA LEU A 44 -6.15 3.10 -25.01
C LEU A 44 -4.86 3.10 -24.20
N ALA A 45 -4.88 3.77 -23.06
CA ALA A 45 -3.88 3.64 -22.00
C ALA A 45 -4.47 2.80 -20.87
N VAL A 46 -3.69 1.85 -20.33
CA VAL A 46 -4.07 1.06 -19.16
C VAL A 46 -3.16 1.46 -18.01
N ILE A 47 -3.75 1.90 -16.91
CA ILE A 47 -3.07 2.29 -15.68
C ILE A 47 -3.43 1.24 -14.63
N LEU A 48 -2.43 0.49 -14.19
CA LEU A 48 -2.55 -0.51 -13.14
C LEU A 48 -2.05 0.10 -11.83
N ALA A 49 -2.93 0.20 -10.84
CA ALA A 49 -2.60 0.64 -9.49
C ALA A 49 -2.70 -0.56 -8.54
N GLY A 50 -1.74 -0.70 -7.63
CA GLY A 50 -1.74 -1.80 -6.67
C GLY A 50 -0.45 -1.87 -5.86
N HIS A 51 -0.32 -2.91 -5.05
CA HIS A 51 0.83 -3.11 -4.17
C HIS A 51 2.14 -3.42 -4.94
N PRO A 52 3.32 -3.18 -4.30
CA PRO A 52 4.64 -3.46 -4.88
C PRO A 52 4.80 -4.85 -5.51
N LYS A 53 4.12 -5.87 -4.98
CA LYS A 53 4.03 -7.21 -5.58
C LYS A 53 3.73 -7.18 -7.08
N LEU A 54 2.87 -6.29 -7.57
CA LEU A 54 2.56 -6.17 -9.00
C LEU A 54 3.82 -5.91 -9.85
N SER A 55 4.68 -4.99 -9.41
CA SER A 55 5.96 -4.70 -10.08
C SER A 55 6.85 -5.94 -10.12
N ASN A 56 6.90 -6.69 -9.01
CA ASN A 56 7.68 -7.92 -8.93
C ASN A 56 7.13 -9.02 -9.84
N ASP A 57 5.81 -9.14 -9.94
CA ASP A 57 5.17 -10.10 -10.82
C ASP A 57 5.40 -9.77 -12.31
N LEU A 58 5.42 -8.50 -12.68
CA LEU A 58 5.73 -8.04 -14.04
C LEU A 58 7.20 -8.28 -14.45
N LYS A 59 8.12 -8.43 -13.50
CA LYS A 59 9.54 -8.75 -13.76
C LYS A 59 9.79 -10.25 -14.00
N ARG A 60 8.80 -11.12 -13.73
CA ARG A 60 8.98 -12.57 -13.91
C ARG A 60 9.13 -12.90 -15.40
N PRO A 61 9.92 -13.94 -15.77
CA PRO A 61 10.08 -14.35 -17.17
C PRO A 61 8.75 -14.64 -17.89
N SER A 62 7.76 -15.18 -17.17
CA SER A 62 6.42 -15.42 -17.74
C SER A 62 5.70 -14.14 -18.17
N MET A 63 6.04 -12.99 -17.59
CA MET A 63 5.43 -11.66 -17.81
C MET A 63 6.34 -10.69 -18.56
N GLU A 64 7.49 -11.14 -19.07
CA GLU A 64 8.50 -10.32 -19.74
C GLU A 64 7.90 -9.40 -20.81
N GLU A 65 6.97 -9.93 -21.62
CA GLU A 65 6.33 -9.16 -22.70
C GLU A 65 5.54 -7.94 -22.18
N ILE A 66 4.81 -8.11 -21.08
CA ILE A 66 3.97 -7.07 -20.47
C ILE A 66 4.84 -6.14 -19.65
N GLY A 67 5.78 -6.68 -18.86
CA GLY A 67 6.73 -5.93 -18.06
C GLY A 67 7.56 -4.97 -18.92
N ALA A 68 8.07 -5.42 -20.06
CA ALA A 68 8.88 -4.59 -20.97
C ALA A 68 8.09 -3.43 -21.61
N ARG A 69 6.75 -3.52 -21.66
CA ARG A 69 5.85 -2.46 -22.18
C ARG A 69 5.26 -1.58 -21.08
N SER A 70 5.54 -1.89 -19.82
CA SER A 70 4.99 -1.19 -18.67
C SER A 70 6.00 -0.18 -18.14
N GLN A 71 5.53 1.03 -17.83
CA GLN A 71 6.30 1.99 -17.06
C GLN A 71 5.83 1.93 -15.60
N ILE A 72 6.77 1.70 -14.68
CA ILE A 72 6.46 1.55 -13.26
C ILE A 72 6.76 2.87 -12.55
N PHE A 73 5.79 3.34 -11.77
CA PHE A 73 5.92 4.50 -10.89
C PHE A 73 5.68 4.05 -9.45
N TYR A 74 6.59 4.43 -8.54
CA TYR A 74 6.43 4.16 -7.12
C TYR A 74 5.92 5.40 -6.40
N LEU A 75 4.85 5.24 -5.63
CA LEU A 75 4.26 6.30 -4.80
C LEU A 75 4.86 6.27 -3.38
N ASN A 76 6.18 6.18 -3.25
CA ASN A 76 6.91 6.08 -1.97
C ASN A 76 7.47 7.42 -1.46
N HIS A 77 7.44 8.48 -2.27
CA HIS A 77 7.94 9.82 -1.91
C HIS A 77 7.26 10.45 -0.68
N TRP A 78 6.12 9.92 -0.24
CA TRP A 78 5.43 10.42 0.94
C TRP A 78 6.15 10.03 2.25
N VAL A 79 6.99 8.98 2.25
CA VAL A 79 7.71 8.51 3.46
C VAL A 79 8.71 9.54 3.99
N GLU A 80 9.34 10.29 3.09
CA GLU A 80 10.27 11.38 3.46
C GLU A 80 9.52 12.67 3.85
N ASN A 81 8.22 12.75 3.54
CA ASN A 81 7.40 13.95 3.68
C ASN A 81 6.23 13.76 4.66
N LYS A 82 6.32 12.81 5.60
CA LYS A 82 5.19 12.51 6.51
C LYS A 82 4.81 13.69 7.40
N LEU A 83 5.79 14.46 7.89
CA LEU A 83 5.52 15.67 8.68
C LEU A 83 4.76 16.70 7.83
N HIS A 84 5.17 16.89 6.58
CA HIS A 84 4.48 17.78 5.65
C HIS A 84 3.04 17.32 5.37
N TYR A 85 2.81 16.00 5.24
CA TYR A 85 1.46 15.44 5.14
C TYR A 85 0.61 15.78 6.37
N GLY A 86 1.17 15.66 7.57
CA GLY A 86 0.51 16.04 8.82
C GLY A 86 0.10 17.50 8.84
N SER A 87 1.03 18.42 8.58
CA SER A 87 0.75 19.87 8.50
C SER A 87 -0.31 20.18 7.45
N TRP A 88 -0.16 19.63 6.23
CA TRP A 88 -1.10 19.81 5.14
C TRP A 88 -2.51 19.33 5.52
N LEU A 89 -2.64 18.18 6.20
CA LEU A 89 -3.93 17.65 6.64
C LEU A 89 -4.64 18.64 7.58
N PHE A 90 -3.93 19.23 8.53
CA PHE A 90 -4.49 20.25 9.40
C PHE A 90 -4.85 21.53 8.63
N GLU A 91 -4.05 21.97 7.67
CA GLU A 91 -4.42 23.10 6.80
C GLU A 91 -5.72 22.86 6.02
N GLN A 92 -5.98 21.61 5.58
CA GLN A 92 -7.21 21.28 4.86
C GLN A 92 -8.43 21.14 5.78
N CYS A 93 -8.23 20.74 7.04
CA CYS A 93 -9.32 20.43 7.97
C CYS A 93 -9.64 21.56 8.95
N CYS A 94 -8.69 22.44 9.28
CA CYS A 94 -8.88 23.50 10.25
C CYS A 94 -9.67 24.69 9.67
N SER A 95 -10.46 25.33 10.54
CA SER A 95 -11.01 26.65 10.26
C SER A 95 -9.90 27.71 10.32
N LYS A 96 -10.10 28.86 9.67
CA LYS A 96 -9.07 29.91 9.54
C LYS A 96 -8.48 30.41 10.86
N ASP A 97 -9.22 30.29 11.95
CA ASP A 97 -8.84 30.79 13.28
C ASP A 97 -8.29 29.71 14.22
N VAL A 98 -8.12 28.47 13.72
CA VAL A 98 -7.63 27.33 14.51
C VAL A 98 -6.32 26.85 13.91
N THR A 99 -5.28 26.78 14.72
CA THR A 99 -3.96 26.27 14.35
C THR A 99 -3.81 24.80 14.75
N GLN A 100 -2.78 24.14 14.21
CA GLN A 100 -2.46 22.76 14.59
C GLN A 100 -2.23 22.63 16.10
N ASP A 101 -1.52 23.60 16.70
CA ASP A 101 -1.13 23.60 18.12
C ASP A 101 -2.34 23.72 19.07
N ASP A 102 -3.45 24.28 18.57
CA ASP A 102 -4.72 24.30 19.31
C ASP A 102 -5.37 22.91 19.41
N ILE A 103 -4.98 21.97 18.55
CA ILE A 103 -5.59 20.64 18.44
C ILE A 103 -4.66 19.54 18.94
N ILE A 104 -3.38 19.57 18.58
CA ILE A 104 -2.38 18.55 18.91
C ILE A 104 -1.05 19.23 19.22
N THR A 105 -0.35 18.79 20.27
CA THR A 105 0.99 19.33 20.54
C THR A 105 1.99 18.84 19.49
N THR A 106 3.06 19.60 19.28
CA THR A 106 4.14 19.23 18.34
C THR A 106 4.70 17.84 18.64
N GLU A 107 4.94 17.53 19.91
CA GLU A 107 5.50 16.24 20.33
C GLU A 107 4.52 15.07 20.07
N ALA A 108 3.22 15.33 20.24
CA ALA A 108 2.20 14.32 19.95
C ALA A 108 2.09 14.05 18.44
N MET A 109 2.21 15.10 17.62
CA MET A 109 2.23 14.99 16.16
C MET A 109 3.47 14.22 15.68
N GLU A 110 4.66 14.58 16.19
CA GLU A 110 5.92 13.88 15.87
C GLU A 110 5.80 12.38 16.21
N LEU A 111 5.35 12.06 17.42
CA LEU A 111 5.16 10.67 17.85
C LEU A 111 4.19 9.90 16.93
N LEU A 112 3.08 10.52 16.54
CA LEU A 112 2.09 9.90 15.66
C LEU A 112 2.66 9.66 14.26
N ILE A 113 3.38 10.64 13.71
CA ILE A 113 3.97 10.56 12.37
C ILE A 113 5.12 9.53 12.30
N GLU A 114 5.95 9.47 13.33
CA GLU A 114 7.05 8.49 13.41
C GLU A 114 6.54 7.05 13.58
N SER A 115 5.45 6.87 14.33
CA SER A 115 4.90 5.55 14.62
C SER A 115 4.19 4.89 13.43
N LEU A 116 3.75 5.68 12.44
CA LEU A 116 2.83 5.24 11.39
C LEU A 116 3.47 5.22 10.00
N VAL A 117 3.02 4.29 9.17
CA VAL A 117 3.63 3.95 7.88
C VAL A 117 2.68 4.14 6.71
N THR A 118 1.45 4.61 6.88
CA THR A 118 0.61 4.98 5.72
C THR A 118 -0.24 6.21 6.01
N PRO A 119 -0.65 6.98 4.99
CA PRO A 119 -1.64 8.06 5.16
C PRO A 119 -2.94 7.57 5.80
N LEU A 120 -3.39 6.35 5.44
CA LEU A 120 -4.57 5.73 6.05
C LEU A 120 -4.40 5.51 7.55
N GLN A 121 -3.25 4.99 7.98
CA GLN A 121 -2.93 4.85 9.40
C GLN A 121 -2.93 6.20 10.10
N ILE A 122 -2.27 7.22 9.53
CA ILE A 122 -2.22 8.57 10.11
C ILE A 122 -3.64 9.11 10.33
N ASN A 123 -4.49 9.08 9.30
CA ASN A 123 -5.87 9.54 9.40
C ASN A 123 -6.67 8.76 10.46
N HIS A 124 -6.51 7.44 10.49
CA HIS A 124 -7.21 6.57 11.43
C HIS A 124 -6.82 6.84 12.89
N TYR A 125 -5.51 6.85 13.18
CA TYR A 125 -5.02 7.05 14.53
C TYR A 125 -5.20 8.49 15.01
N LEU A 126 -5.05 9.48 14.11
CA LEU A 126 -5.36 10.87 14.44
C LEU A 126 -6.82 11.03 14.83
N SER A 127 -7.75 10.47 14.05
CA SER A 127 -9.19 10.53 14.36
C SER A 127 -9.50 9.91 15.71
N ARG A 128 -8.94 8.73 15.99
CA ARG A 128 -9.12 8.06 17.29
C ARG A 128 -8.51 8.85 18.45
N SER A 129 -7.35 9.47 18.26
CA SER A 129 -6.74 10.32 19.28
C SER A 129 -7.60 11.54 19.59
N LEU A 130 -8.22 12.15 18.58
CA LEU A 130 -9.17 13.25 18.76
C LEU A 130 -10.44 12.81 19.51
N GLU A 131 -11.02 11.66 19.13
CA GLU A 131 -12.17 11.07 19.82
C GLU A 131 -11.86 10.76 21.29
N GLN A 132 -10.68 10.19 21.56
CA GLN A 132 -10.24 9.90 22.91
C GLN A 132 -10.03 11.18 23.72
N GLY A 133 -9.33 12.17 23.16
CA GLY A 133 -9.10 13.46 23.82
C GLY A 133 -10.41 14.19 24.15
N TYR A 134 -11.37 14.17 23.23
CA TYR A 134 -12.71 14.69 23.48
C TYR A 134 -13.40 13.96 24.64
N THR A 135 -13.33 12.63 24.66
CA THR A 135 -13.96 11.79 25.69
C THR A 135 -13.43 12.09 27.10
N ILE A 136 -12.12 12.34 27.23
CA ILE A 136 -11.47 12.61 28.52
C ILE A 136 -11.33 14.12 28.82
N GLY A 137 -11.77 15.00 27.92
CA GLY A 137 -11.72 16.45 28.10
C GLY A 137 -10.33 17.08 27.98
N VAL A 138 -9.42 16.47 27.23
CA VAL A 138 -8.04 16.97 27.03
C VAL A 138 -7.92 17.66 25.66
N LYS A 139 -7.46 18.91 25.68
CA LYS A 139 -7.12 19.73 24.51
C LYS A 139 -5.96 20.65 24.86
N PRO A 140 -4.86 20.71 24.07
CA PRO A 140 -4.59 19.91 22.86
C PRO A 140 -4.30 18.42 23.16
N ILE A 141 -4.33 17.58 22.12
CA ILE A 141 -3.94 16.17 22.19
C ILE A 141 -2.45 16.05 22.56
N THR A 142 -2.16 15.25 23.57
CA THR A 142 -0.81 15.03 24.12
C THR A 142 -0.23 13.67 23.68
N PRO A 143 1.10 13.45 23.84
CA PRO A 143 1.73 12.17 23.54
C PRO A 143 1.10 10.99 24.29
N ASP A 144 0.64 11.19 25.52
CA ASP A 144 -0.01 10.14 26.32
C ASP A 144 -1.28 9.60 25.65
N ILE A 145 -2.08 10.48 25.03
CA ILE A 145 -3.27 10.08 24.29
C ILE A 145 -2.87 9.27 23.05
N ILE A 146 -1.84 9.72 22.31
CA ILE A 146 -1.33 8.99 21.14
C ILE A 146 -0.91 7.57 21.55
N GLN A 147 -0.10 7.44 22.61
CA GLN A 147 0.35 6.14 23.12
C GLN A 147 -0.80 5.24 23.57
N SER A 148 -1.85 5.81 24.18
CA SER A 148 -3.01 5.05 24.63
C SER A 148 -3.85 4.45 23.48
N VAL A 149 -3.80 5.08 22.29
CA VAL A 149 -4.60 4.70 21.13
C VAL A 149 -3.82 3.82 20.15
N LEU A 150 -2.51 4.01 20.07
CA LEU A 150 -1.64 3.21 19.22
C LEU A 150 -1.72 1.72 19.60
N VAL A 151 -1.87 0.88 18.58
CA VAL A 151 -1.87 -0.57 18.78
C VAL A 151 -0.42 -1.06 18.77
N PRO A 152 -0.04 -1.99 19.66
CA PRO A 152 1.26 -2.64 19.59
C PRO A 152 1.47 -3.31 18.22
N ASP A 153 2.73 -3.40 17.77
CA ASP A 153 3.12 -4.24 16.63
C ASP A 153 2.55 -3.82 15.25
N LEU A 154 2.20 -2.53 15.10
CA LEU A 154 1.73 -1.94 13.84
C LEU A 154 2.68 -2.16 12.66
N ASN A 155 3.98 -2.32 12.95
CA ASN A 155 5.06 -2.50 12.01
C ASN A 155 5.69 -3.90 12.08
N SER A 156 4.92 -4.90 12.52
CA SER A 156 5.34 -6.30 12.41
C SER A 156 5.73 -6.66 10.98
N SER A 157 6.60 -7.67 10.83
CA SER A 157 6.94 -8.24 9.53
C SER A 157 5.69 -8.73 8.77
N THR A 158 4.64 -9.14 9.49
CA THR A 158 3.35 -9.49 8.89
C THR A 158 2.66 -8.28 8.26
N ALA A 159 2.61 -7.16 8.97
CA ALA A 159 2.03 -5.92 8.47
C ALA A 159 2.83 -5.39 7.28
N GLU A 160 4.17 -5.46 7.35
CA GLU A 160 5.06 -5.07 6.26
C GLU A 160 4.83 -5.90 5.00
N LEU A 161 4.81 -7.23 5.09
CA LEU A 161 4.53 -8.12 3.96
C LEU A 161 3.15 -7.86 3.36
N SER A 162 2.15 -7.64 4.20
CA SER A 162 0.79 -7.33 3.76
C SER A 162 0.72 -6.02 2.98
N ARG A 163 1.44 -4.97 3.42
CA ARG A 163 1.54 -3.68 2.69
C ARG A 163 2.26 -3.82 1.34
N HIS A 164 3.12 -4.82 1.20
CA HIS A 164 3.76 -5.15 -0.07
C HIS A 164 2.90 -6.02 -0.97
N GLY A 165 1.71 -6.44 -0.52
CA GLY A 165 0.77 -7.28 -1.27
C GLY A 165 0.95 -8.79 -1.07
N TYR A 166 1.73 -9.21 -0.06
CA TYR A 166 2.02 -10.61 0.23
C TYR A 166 1.19 -11.11 1.41
N ASN A 167 -0.03 -11.59 1.09
CA ASN A 167 -0.89 -12.25 2.07
C ASN A 167 -0.44 -13.70 2.35
N ILE A 168 -1.06 -14.35 3.35
CA ILE A 168 -0.71 -15.73 3.75
C ILE A 168 -0.81 -16.70 2.58
N GLN A 169 -1.82 -16.58 1.72
CA GLN A 169 -2.00 -17.48 0.59
C GLN A 169 -0.87 -17.35 -0.43
N THR A 170 -0.53 -16.11 -0.79
CA THR A 170 0.59 -15.79 -1.69
C THR A 170 1.92 -16.30 -1.11
N LEU A 171 2.12 -16.14 0.20
CA LEU A 171 3.32 -16.65 0.88
C LEU A 171 3.36 -18.18 0.90
N CYS A 172 2.23 -18.87 1.06
CA CYS A 172 2.19 -20.34 0.99
C CYS A 172 2.64 -20.85 -0.38
N GLU A 173 2.21 -20.17 -1.45
CA GLU A 173 2.59 -20.51 -2.83
C GLU A 173 4.09 -20.27 -3.08
N ILE A 174 4.62 -19.11 -2.66
CA ILE A 174 6.03 -18.75 -2.84
C ILE A 174 6.94 -19.68 -2.03
N LEU A 175 6.60 -19.93 -0.78
CA LEU A 175 7.41 -20.72 0.15
C LEU A 175 7.18 -22.23 0.00
N ASN A 176 6.24 -22.64 -0.85
CA ASN A 176 5.77 -24.01 -0.99
C ASN A 176 5.50 -24.67 0.39
N ALA A 177 4.75 -23.95 1.23
CA ALA A 177 4.57 -24.26 2.65
C ALA A 177 3.09 -24.29 3.05
N ARG A 178 2.78 -24.96 4.17
CA ARG A 178 1.41 -24.99 4.69
C ARG A 178 1.07 -23.68 5.39
N PRO A 179 -0.22 -23.26 5.41
CA PRO A 179 -0.64 -22.05 6.13
C PRO A 179 -0.22 -22.02 7.61
N SER A 180 -0.19 -23.17 8.28
CA SER A 180 0.27 -23.28 9.66
C SER A 180 1.76 -22.92 9.82
N GLU A 181 2.59 -23.28 8.84
CA GLU A 181 4.03 -23.02 8.87
C GLU A 181 4.34 -21.55 8.57
N VAL A 182 3.60 -20.96 7.62
CA VAL A 182 3.70 -19.53 7.33
C VAL A 182 3.25 -18.70 8.53
N ARG A 183 2.15 -19.06 9.20
CA ARG A 183 1.73 -18.38 10.44
C ARG A 183 2.77 -18.52 11.55
N ALA A 184 3.33 -19.71 11.75
CA ALA A 184 4.38 -19.93 12.73
C ALA A 184 5.63 -19.07 12.43
N TYR A 185 6.00 -18.93 11.15
CA TYR A 185 7.09 -18.04 10.73
C TYR A 185 6.81 -16.58 11.09
N LEU A 186 5.63 -16.08 10.71
CA LEU A 186 5.20 -14.71 10.97
C LEU A 186 5.10 -14.37 12.46
N GLN A 187 4.88 -15.38 13.31
CA GLN A 187 4.85 -15.25 14.77
C GLN A 187 6.21 -15.48 15.44
N GLY A 188 7.28 -15.76 14.68
CA GLY A 188 8.60 -16.09 15.23
C GLY A 188 8.68 -17.44 15.94
N GLN A 189 7.71 -18.34 15.68
CA GLN A 189 7.58 -19.66 16.31
C GLN A 189 8.05 -20.81 15.42
N LEU A 190 8.45 -20.53 14.18
CA LEU A 190 8.97 -21.55 13.28
C LEU A 190 10.39 -21.98 13.69
N ASN A 191 10.73 -23.25 13.42
CA ASN A 191 12.09 -23.77 13.63
C ASN A 191 13.13 -22.84 12.96
N PRO A 192 14.24 -22.47 13.65
CA PRO A 192 15.24 -21.53 13.15
C PRO A 192 15.80 -21.85 11.76
N ASN A 193 16.07 -23.12 11.44
CA ASN A 193 16.62 -23.50 10.14
C ASN A 193 15.61 -23.22 9.02
N LYS A 194 14.35 -23.61 9.24
CA LYS A 194 13.28 -23.39 8.26
C LYS A 194 12.88 -21.92 8.16
N ALA A 195 12.94 -21.18 9.27
CA ALA A 195 12.74 -19.73 9.28
C ALA A 195 13.81 -19.00 8.46
N GLN A 196 15.08 -19.41 8.55
CA GLN A 196 16.14 -18.84 7.72
C GLN A 196 15.89 -19.08 6.23
N ASP A 197 15.42 -20.27 5.85
CA ASP A 197 15.08 -20.56 4.46
C ASP A 197 13.91 -19.69 3.98
N PHE A 198 12.87 -19.50 4.80
CA PHE A 198 11.75 -18.62 4.46
C PHE A 198 12.20 -17.16 4.32
N THR A 199 13.06 -16.67 5.22
CA THR A 199 13.62 -15.31 5.14
C THR A 199 14.43 -15.13 3.85
N LYS A 200 15.24 -16.12 3.43
CA LYS A 200 15.99 -16.04 2.18
C LYS A 200 15.08 -15.94 0.96
N GLU A 201 14.00 -16.74 0.91
CA GLU A 201 13.05 -16.68 -0.20
C GLU A 201 12.27 -15.35 -0.22
N ILE A 202 11.88 -14.83 0.95
CA ILE A 202 11.21 -13.53 1.06
C ILE A 202 12.14 -12.39 0.63
N HIS A 203 13.43 -12.46 0.97
CA HIS A 203 14.40 -11.45 0.56
C HIS A 203 14.56 -11.38 -0.97
N LYS A 204 14.37 -12.48 -1.70
CA LYS A 204 14.37 -12.46 -3.18
C LYS A 204 13.20 -11.67 -3.77
N LEU A 205 12.15 -11.40 -2.99
CA LEU A 205 11.02 -10.57 -3.39
C LEU A 205 11.36 -9.07 -3.35
N GLY A 206 12.53 -8.68 -2.81
CA GLY A 206 12.95 -7.29 -2.72
C GLY A 206 12.11 -6.45 -1.74
N ILE A 207 11.57 -7.09 -0.71
CA ILE A 207 10.76 -6.47 0.35
C ILE A 207 11.64 -5.98 1.52
N VAL A 208 12.88 -6.48 1.61
CA VAL A 208 13.90 -6.14 2.63
C VAL A 208 15.26 -6.07 1.95
#